data_AF-A0A2V0PGQ5-F1
#
_entry.id   AF-A0A2V0PGQ5-F1
#
_cell.length_a   1.000
_cell.length_b   1.000
_cell.length_c   1.000
_cell.angle_alpha   90.00
_cell.angle_beta   90.00
_cell.angle_gamma   90.00
#
_symmetry.space_group_name_H-M   'P 1'
#
loop_
_entity.id
_entity.type
_entity.pdbx_description
1 polymer ?
#
loop_
_entity_poly.entity_id
_entity_poly.type
_entity_poly.pdbx_seq_one_letter_code
_entity_poly.pdbx_strand_id
1 'polypeptide(L)'
;MGTVLSTPPAPRAAAAAAGAVGGAGARAAAAPPLPSAARTPYGNPLPPVLHATAAPPGAAAANAAAAPALRLAPGRTVVVGDVHGCSSELRALLAKVEFVRGSDNLVLVGDLVIGIARDLGALSVMGNHDDAALFAAEAAARGEEPPKKQAWVADSPERASGLRARGVASDPDLAYLAGLPFTLALPHLGVLIVHAGLIPGAPLDQQPLAGLYKMRDLARGADGWRWIEKGAEPGAAPWAKCWPGPAHVFFGHDAKRRLQREPRATGLDTGCVYGGSLTAAVLPAPADAPAALARRLAAGEAPTFEELGARLVSVAAAREYAAKKDKGEKGEGKGEGKGEGKGEGKGEGKGEGKGEGKGEGKGEDAGGKHKKEAEDDGGKGKLKKEKSGRSDGGGGGGGKK
;
A
#
# COMPACT_ATOMS: atom_id res chain seq x y z
N MET A 1 15.92 -14.29 77.19
CA MET A 1 15.09 -15.09 76.26
C MET A 1 14.79 -14.21 75.05
N GLY A 2 14.88 -14.74 73.82
CA GLY A 2 14.93 -13.91 72.61
C GLY A 2 13.56 -13.47 72.07
N THR A 3 13.53 -12.30 71.46
CA THR A 3 12.39 -11.81 70.65
C THR A 3 12.34 -12.51 69.29
N VAL A 4 11.14 -12.90 68.85
CA VAL A 4 10.92 -13.55 67.56
C VAL A 4 10.46 -12.51 66.54
N LEU A 5 11.32 -12.16 65.59
CA LEU A 5 10.94 -11.37 64.41
C LEU A 5 10.48 -12.31 63.29
N SER A 6 9.25 -12.13 62.82
CA SER A 6 8.70 -12.91 61.71
C SER A 6 9.07 -12.28 60.37
N THR A 7 9.88 -12.98 59.57
CA THR A 7 10.23 -12.58 58.20
C THR A 7 9.22 -13.11 57.18
N PRO A 8 8.74 -12.30 56.22
CA PRO A 8 7.88 -12.79 55.15
C PRO A 8 8.62 -13.77 54.21
N PRO A 9 7.93 -14.74 53.60
CA PRO A 9 8.55 -15.72 52.71
C PRO A 9 8.95 -15.08 51.35
N ALA A 10 10.11 -15.48 50.84
CA ALA A 10 10.57 -15.08 49.50
C ALA A 10 9.72 -15.76 48.39
N PRO A 11 9.54 -15.11 47.22
CA PRO A 11 8.82 -15.70 46.10
C PRO A 11 9.58 -16.93 45.55
N ARG A 12 8.86 -18.04 45.37
CA ARG A 12 9.40 -19.24 44.70
C ARG A 12 9.74 -18.91 43.24
N ALA A 13 11.00 -19.10 42.86
CA ALA A 13 11.40 -19.11 41.46
C ALA A 13 10.75 -20.32 40.75
N ALA A 14 9.95 -20.08 39.72
CA ALA A 14 9.42 -21.12 38.85
C ALA A 14 10.50 -21.57 37.87
N ALA A 15 11.13 -22.71 38.12
CA ALA A 15 12.13 -23.28 37.22
C ALA A 15 11.45 -23.77 35.93
N ALA A 16 11.64 -23.05 34.83
CA ALA A 16 11.23 -23.50 33.50
C ALA A 16 12.14 -24.66 33.06
N ALA A 17 11.61 -25.89 33.09
CA ALA A 17 12.36 -27.08 32.70
C ALA A 17 12.60 -27.10 31.18
N ALA A 18 13.86 -27.12 30.77
CA ALA A 18 14.25 -27.28 29.37
C ALA A 18 14.05 -28.74 28.92
N GLY A 19 12.93 -29.01 28.26
CA GLY A 19 12.67 -30.30 27.61
C GLY A 19 13.39 -30.40 26.26
N ALA A 20 14.30 -31.37 26.11
CA ALA A 20 14.98 -31.64 24.85
C ALA A 20 14.03 -32.30 23.82
N VAL A 21 14.36 -32.13 22.53
CA VAL A 21 13.49 -32.49 21.40
C VAL A 21 13.43 -34.01 21.16
N GLY A 22 12.25 -34.55 20.83
CA GLY A 22 12.13 -35.93 20.36
C GLY A 22 10.73 -36.35 19.89
N GLY A 23 10.57 -36.56 18.58
CA GLY A 23 9.51 -37.41 18.02
C GLY A 23 8.30 -36.73 17.36
N ALA A 24 8.05 -37.15 16.12
CA ALA A 24 6.74 -37.19 15.44
C ALA A 24 5.77 -35.99 15.49
N GLY A 25 5.77 -35.22 14.40
CA GLY A 25 4.54 -35.14 13.60
C GLY A 25 3.42 -34.22 14.06
N ALA A 26 3.69 -33.16 14.82
CA ALA A 26 2.75 -32.06 15.02
C ALA A 26 2.47 -31.32 13.70
N ARG A 27 1.54 -31.85 12.89
CA ARG A 27 0.96 -31.10 11.77
C ARG A 27 0.29 -29.86 12.35
N ALA A 28 0.79 -28.67 11.97
CA ALA A 28 0.01 -27.46 12.14
C ALA A 28 -1.36 -27.68 11.51
N ALA A 29 -2.43 -27.49 12.30
CA ALA A 29 -3.79 -27.55 11.76
C ALA A 29 -3.89 -26.46 10.69
N ALA A 30 -4.21 -26.84 9.45
CA ALA A 30 -4.40 -25.86 8.40
C ALA A 30 -5.53 -24.92 8.81
N ALA A 31 -5.29 -23.61 8.66
CA ALA A 31 -6.32 -22.60 8.92
C ALA A 31 -7.61 -22.98 8.19
N PRO A 32 -8.79 -22.83 8.83
CA PRO A 32 -10.06 -23.14 8.16
C PRO A 32 -10.14 -22.31 6.87
N PRO A 33 -10.51 -22.92 5.72
CA PRO A 33 -10.53 -22.21 4.45
C PRO A 33 -11.47 -21.01 4.56
N LEU A 34 -10.96 -19.85 4.14
CA LEU A 34 -11.69 -18.58 4.17
C LEU A 34 -13.05 -18.78 3.45
N PRO A 35 -14.18 -18.42 4.07
CA PRO A 35 -15.48 -18.57 3.40
C PRO A 35 -15.48 -17.74 2.12
N SER A 36 -16.13 -18.22 1.05
CA SER A 36 -16.12 -17.56 -0.27
C SER A 36 -16.74 -16.14 -0.28
N ALA A 37 -17.49 -15.80 0.76
CA ALA A 37 -18.01 -14.47 1.04
C ALA A 37 -17.03 -13.53 1.76
N ALA A 38 -15.83 -13.98 2.16
CA ALA A 38 -14.83 -13.16 2.82
C ALA A 38 -14.31 -12.04 1.91
N ARG A 39 -14.03 -10.87 2.50
CA ARG A 39 -13.64 -9.64 1.81
C ARG A 39 -12.54 -8.92 2.57
N THR A 40 -11.84 -8.02 1.89
CA THR A 40 -10.98 -7.04 2.57
C THR A 40 -11.84 -6.12 3.47
N PRO A 41 -11.27 -5.47 4.50
CA PRO A 41 -11.98 -4.45 5.27
C PRO A 41 -12.30 -3.13 4.55
N TYR A 42 -12.16 -3.04 3.22
CA TYR A 42 -12.86 -2.07 2.36
C TYR A 42 -13.99 -2.70 1.49
N GLY A 43 -14.17 -4.02 1.54
CA GLY A 43 -15.24 -4.75 0.86
C GLY A 43 -14.83 -5.47 -0.42
N ASN A 44 -13.56 -5.41 -0.82
CA ASN A 44 -13.05 -6.01 -2.05
C ASN A 44 -12.89 -7.54 -1.93
N PRO A 45 -12.86 -8.29 -3.05
CA PRO A 45 -12.40 -9.67 -3.05
C PRO A 45 -11.03 -9.80 -2.37
N LEU A 46 -10.80 -10.90 -1.64
CA LEU A 46 -9.49 -11.17 -1.04
C LEU A 46 -8.46 -11.55 -2.13
N PRO A 47 -7.18 -11.19 -1.96
CA PRO A 47 -6.12 -11.65 -2.84
C PRO A 47 -5.99 -13.19 -2.75
N PRO A 48 -5.50 -13.86 -3.81
CA PRO A 48 -5.43 -15.33 -3.86
C PRO A 48 -4.46 -15.93 -2.82
N VAL A 49 -3.59 -15.12 -2.23
CA VAL A 49 -2.71 -15.48 -1.11
C VAL A 49 -2.71 -14.32 -0.10
N LEU A 50 -3.21 -14.55 1.12
CA LEU A 50 -3.17 -13.52 2.17
C LEU A 50 -1.76 -13.31 2.74
N HIS A 51 -1.01 -14.39 2.91
CA HIS A 51 0.29 -14.43 3.57
C HIS A 51 1.31 -15.07 2.64
N ALA A 52 1.97 -14.25 1.82
CA ALA A 52 2.97 -14.72 0.88
C ALA A 52 4.29 -15.06 1.61
N THR A 53 5.04 -16.00 1.04
CA THR A 53 6.42 -16.30 1.45
C THR A 53 7.30 -16.24 0.21
N ALA A 54 8.35 -15.44 0.26
CA ALA A 54 9.31 -15.36 -0.82
C ALA A 54 10.23 -16.59 -0.81
N ALA A 55 10.40 -17.21 -1.98
CA ALA A 55 11.37 -18.27 -2.17
C ALA A 55 12.79 -17.68 -2.24
N PRO A 56 13.76 -18.23 -1.49
CA PRO A 56 15.13 -17.74 -1.53
C PRO A 56 15.77 -17.95 -2.91
N PRO A 57 16.84 -17.19 -3.25
CA PRO A 57 17.55 -17.36 -4.50
C PRO A 57 18.02 -18.80 -4.71
N GLY A 58 17.91 -19.31 -5.94
CA GLY A 58 18.31 -20.68 -6.28
C GLY A 58 17.35 -21.80 -5.84
N ALA A 59 16.25 -21.50 -5.14
CA ALA A 59 15.28 -22.51 -4.73
C ALA A 59 14.70 -23.29 -5.93
N ALA A 60 14.62 -24.62 -5.82
CA ALA A 60 13.99 -25.48 -6.83
C ALA A 60 12.54 -25.06 -7.11
N ALA A 61 12.04 -25.34 -8.31
CA ALA A 61 10.63 -25.15 -8.61
C ALA A 61 9.78 -26.22 -7.92
N ALA A 62 9.17 -25.87 -6.79
CA ALA A 62 8.04 -26.63 -6.25
C ALA A 62 6.92 -26.68 -7.32
N ASN A 63 6.23 -27.82 -7.42
CA ASN A 63 5.23 -28.06 -8.47
C ASN A 63 4.20 -26.92 -8.55
N ALA A 64 3.94 -26.43 -9.76
CA ALA A 64 3.28 -25.15 -10.04
C ALA A 64 1.75 -25.11 -9.82
N ALA A 65 1.26 -25.81 -8.80
CA ALA A 65 -0.13 -25.78 -8.34
C ALA A 65 -0.39 -24.74 -7.23
N ALA A 66 0.66 -24.24 -6.58
CA ALA A 66 0.60 -23.03 -5.75
C ALA A 66 0.82 -21.78 -6.62
N ALA A 67 0.31 -20.63 -6.17
CA ALA A 67 0.54 -19.33 -6.81
C ALA A 67 2.05 -19.11 -7.10
N PRO A 68 2.43 -18.50 -8.23
CA PRO A 68 3.80 -18.48 -8.74
C PRO A 68 4.76 -17.99 -7.66
N ALA A 69 5.60 -18.91 -7.16
CA ALA A 69 6.40 -18.68 -5.97
C ALA A 69 7.25 -17.42 -6.13
N LEU A 70 7.10 -16.47 -5.20
CA LEU A 70 7.68 -15.14 -5.28
C LEU A 70 9.19 -15.23 -5.10
N ARG A 71 9.92 -15.42 -6.20
CA ARG A 71 11.37 -15.68 -6.22
C ARG A 71 12.16 -14.41 -6.02
N LEU A 72 13.16 -14.48 -5.15
CA LEU A 72 14.16 -13.43 -4.98
C LEU A 72 15.35 -13.65 -5.91
N ALA A 73 15.87 -12.54 -6.45
CA ALA A 73 17.15 -12.46 -7.12
C ALA A 73 18.30 -12.56 -6.09
N PRO A 74 19.52 -12.98 -6.49
CA PRO A 74 20.60 -13.29 -5.55
C PRO A 74 21.29 -12.09 -4.89
N GLY A 75 20.94 -10.86 -5.27
CA GLY A 75 21.47 -9.64 -4.68
C GLY A 75 20.79 -9.24 -3.37
N ARG A 76 21.06 -8.00 -2.97
CA ARG A 76 20.54 -7.33 -1.77
C ARG A 76 19.03 -7.10 -1.85
N THR A 77 18.42 -6.82 -0.70
CA THR A 77 16.98 -6.51 -0.59
C THR A 77 16.78 -5.07 -0.13
N VAL A 78 16.05 -4.30 -0.92
CA VAL A 78 15.69 -2.90 -0.64
C VAL A 78 14.23 -2.85 -0.23
N VAL A 79 13.96 -2.70 1.06
CA VAL A 79 12.61 -2.56 1.62
C VAL A 79 12.30 -1.07 1.78
N VAL A 80 11.28 -0.55 1.10
CA VAL A 80 10.93 0.88 1.05
C VAL A 80 9.61 1.15 1.81
N GLY A 81 9.59 2.27 2.55
CA GLY A 81 8.39 2.85 3.16
C GLY A 81 7.35 3.38 2.17
N ASP A 82 6.26 3.90 2.71
CA ASP A 82 5.05 4.35 2.02
C ASP A 82 5.37 5.39 0.94
N VAL A 83 5.00 5.08 -0.31
CA VAL A 83 5.40 5.88 -1.47
C VAL A 83 4.35 6.94 -1.82
N HIS A 84 3.05 6.63 -1.65
CA HIS A 84 1.94 7.59 -1.76
C HIS A 84 2.04 8.57 -2.96
N GLY A 85 2.22 8.07 -4.18
CA GLY A 85 2.34 8.92 -5.37
C GLY A 85 3.71 9.58 -5.61
N CYS A 86 4.67 9.50 -4.67
CA CYS A 86 5.99 10.14 -4.72
C CYS A 86 6.97 9.40 -5.66
N SER A 87 6.63 9.39 -6.95
CA SER A 87 7.35 8.69 -8.01
C SER A 87 8.77 9.21 -8.25
N SER A 88 8.97 10.52 -8.11
CA SER A 88 10.29 11.18 -8.22
C SER A 88 11.22 10.72 -7.11
N GLU A 89 10.72 10.69 -5.87
CA GLU A 89 11.46 10.28 -4.68
C GLU A 89 11.80 8.79 -4.72
N LEU A 90 10.90 7.92 -5.22
CA LEU A 90 11.20 6.50 -5.44
C LEU A 90 12.31 6.33 -6.48
N ARG A 91 12.26 7.04 -7.62
CA ARG A 91 13.33 6.98 -8.64
C ARG A 91 14.66 7.50 -8.10
N ALA A 92 14.64 8.60 -7.34
CA ALA A 92 15.83 9.17 -6.73
C ALA A 92 16.42 8.28 -5.61
N LEU A 93 15.57 7.58 -4.84
CA LEU A 93 15.99 6.59 -3.84
C LEU A 93 16.65 5.39 -4.51
N LEU A 94 16.03 4.84 -5.55
CA LEU A 94 16.58 3.70 -6.31
C LEU A 94 17.91 4.07 -6.99
N ALA A 95 18.05 5.30 -7.50
CA ALA A 95 19.33 5.81 -7.99
C ALA A 95 20.36 5.98 -6.86
N LYS A 96 19.96 6.49 -5.68
CA LYS A 96 20.84 6.71 -4.51
C LYS A 96 21.33 5.41 -3.85
N VAL A 97 20.63 4.28 -4.05
CA VAL A 97 21.15 2.96 -3.67
C VAL A 97 21.84 2.23 -4.83
N GLU A 98 21.84 2.81 -6.04
CA GLU A 98 22.36 2.20 -7.28
C GLU A 98 21.64 0.88 -7.62
N PHE A 99 20.31 0.87 -7.59
CA PHE A 99 19.48 -0.33 -7.71
C PHE A 99 19.65 -1.07 -9.06
N VAL A 100 20.08 -2.33 -9.00
CA VAL A 100 20.34 -3.18 -10.17
C VAL A 100 19.15 -4.12 -10.40
N ARG A 101 18.21 -3.70 -11.26
CA ARG A 101 17.03 -4.49 -11.61
C ARG A 101 17.42 -5.90 -12.10
N GLY A 102 16.83 -6.93 -11.49
CA GLY A 102 17.09 -8.34 -11.83
C GLY A 102 18.25 -8.98 -11.06
N SER A 103 19.04 -8.18 -10.32
CA SER A 103 19.99 -8.67 -9.32
C SER A 103 19.49 -8.33 -7.91
N ASP A 104 19.08 -7.09 -7.69
CA ASP A 104 18.49 -6.59 -6.45
C ASP A 104 16.99 -6.90 -6.35
N ASN A 105 16.52 -7.06 -5.13
CA ASN A 105 15.11 -7.23 -4.79
C ASN A 105 14.50 -5.91 -4.30
N LEU A 106 13.44 -5.44 -4.94
CA LEU A 106 12.65 -4.29 -4.47
C LEU A 106 11.40 -4.77 -3.75
N VAL A 107 11.23 -4.33 -2.50
CA VAL A 107 10.12 -4.67 -1.61
C VAL A 107 9.49 -3.39 -1.09
N LEU A 108 8.17 -3.26 -1.14
CA LEU A 108 7.43 -2.08 -0.69
C LEU A 108 6.48 -2.46 0.47
N VAL A 109 6.30 -1.58 1.45
CA VAL A 109 5.39 -1.81 2.59
C VAL A 109 3.91 -1.50 2.30
N GLY A 110 3.53 -1.31 1.03
CA GLY A 110 2.20 -0.85 0.62
C GLY A 110 2.09 0.67 0.45
N ASP A 111 0.87 1.12 0.14
CA ASP A 111 0.48 2.51 -0.17
C ASP A 111 1.34 3.13 -1.28
N LEU A 112 1.05 2.67 -2.51
CA LEU A 112 2.02 2.60 -3.58
C LEU A 112 2.02 3.75 -4.59
N VAL A 113 2.99 3.69 -5.52
CA VAL A 113 2.85 4.22 -6.89
C VAL A 113 2.62 3.02 -7.79
N ILE A 114 1.36 2.61 -7.97
CA ILE A 114 0.99 1.27 -8.45
C ILE A 114 1.69 0.90 -9.77
N GLY A 115 1.54 1.73 -10.81
CA GLY A 115 2.14 1.46 -12.12
C GLY A 115 3.67 1.36 -12.08
N ILE A 116 4.37 2.18 -11.29
CA ILE A 116 5.83 2.09 -11.14
C ILE A 116 6.24 0.85 -10.35
N ALA A 117 5.48 0.48 -9.31
CA ALA A 117 5.72 -0.76 -8.56
C ALA A 117 5.59 -1.98 -9.47
N ARG A 118 4.50 -2.05 -10.26
CA ARG A 118 4.28 -3.10 -11.27
C ARG A 118 5.35 -3.10 -12.36
N ASP A 119 5.65 -1.95 -12.97
CA ASP A 119 6.60 -1.84 -14.08
C ASP A 119 8.05 -2.17 -13.65
N LEU A 120 8.42 -1.95 -12.39
CA LEU A 120 9.70 -2.38 -11.82
C LEU A 120 9.73 -3.87 -11.46
N GLY A 121 8.58 -4.53 -11.31
CA GLY A 121 8.47 -5.89 -10.76
C GLY A 121 8.67 -5.92 -9.25
N ALA A 122 8.27 -4.86 -8.54
CA ALA A 122 8.39 -4.76 -7.09
C ALA A 122 7.51 -5.78 -6.38
N LEU A 123 8.03 -6.36 -5.30
CA LEU A 123 7.24 -7.12 -4.33
C LEU A 123 6.57 -6.13 -3.38
N SER A 124 5.33 -6.38 -2.95
CA SER A 124 4.65 -5.52 -1.98
C SER A 124 3.69 -6.30 -1.09
N VAL A 125 3.29 -5.66 0.01
CA VAL A 125 2.05 -5.96 0.72
C VAL A 125 0.97 -4.92 0.39
N MET A 126 -0.29 -5.21 0.71
CA MET A 126 -1.45 -4.32 0.52
C MET A 126 -1.55 -3.28 1.65
N GLY A 127 -1.53 -1.99 1.30
CA GLY A 127 -1.77 -0.87 2.23
C GLY A 127 -3.22 -0.37 2.25
N ASN A 128 -3.54 0.62 3.11
CA ASN A 128 -4.92 1.06 3.29
C ASN A 128 -5.40 2.07 2.25
N HIS A 129 -4.52 2.72 1.51
CA HIS A 129 -4.88 3.47 0.32
C HIS A 129 -4.94 2.55 -0.91
N ASP A 130 -4.18 1.45 -0.94
CA ASP A 130 -4.25 0.42 -1.99
C ASP A 130 -5.64 -0.27 -2.00
N ASP A 131 -6.08 -0.82 -0.86
CA ASP A 131 -7.40 -1.47 -0.71
C ASP A 131 -8.55 -0.47 -0.96
N ALA A 132 -8.39 0.79 -0.56
CA ALA A 132 -9.35 1.85 -0.86
C ALA A 132 -9.40 2.22 -2.36
N ALA A 133 -8.29 2.08 -3.10
CA ALA A 133 -8.24 2.32 -4.54
C ALA A 133 -8.95 1.21 -5.31
N LEU A 134 -8.79 -0.06 -4.90
CA LEU A 134 -9.57 -1.18 -5.44
C LEU A 134 -11.09 -0.94 -5.28
N PHE A 135 -11.52 -0.52 -4.09
CA PHE A 135 -12.94 -0.23 -3.82
C PHE A 135 -13.49 0.89 -4.71
N ALA A 136 -12.69 1.95 -4.93
CA ALA A 136 -13.05 3.04 -5.82
C ALA A 136 -13.11 2.62 -7.29
N ALA A 137 -12.23 1.73 -7.73
CA ALA A 137 -12.24 1.20 -9.10
C ALA A 137 -13.42 0.26 -9.35
N GLU A 138 -13.77 -0.57 -8.37
CA GLU A 138 -14.98 -1.41 -8.40
C GLU A 138 -16.26 -0.56 -8.48
N ALA A 139 -16.32 0.57 -7.74
CA ALA A 139 -17.41 1.54 -7.87
C ALA A 139 -17.46 2.16 -9.29
N ALA A 140 -16.32 2.62 -9.81
CA ALA A 140 -16.24 3.18 -11.16
C ALA A 140 -16.60 2.17 -12.27
N ALA A 141 -16.28 0.88 -12.07
CA ALA A 141 -16.67 -0.22 -12.95
C ALA A 141 -18.18 -0.50 -12.95
N ARG A 142 -18.87 -0.29 -11.83
CA ARG A 142 -20.35 -0.30 -11.76
C ARG A 142 -21.00 0.99 -12.27
N GLY A 143 -20.23 2.02 -12.59
CA GLY A 143 -20.71 3.34 -13.01
C GLY A 143 -21.11 4.27 -11.85
N GLU A 144 -20.69 3.96 -10.62
CA GLU A 144 -20.88 4.79 -9.43
C GLU A 144 -19.81 5.90 -9.36
N GLU A 145 -20.07 7.01 -8.64
CA GLU A 145 -19.05 8.04 -8.39
C GLU A 145 -18.00 7.50 -7.38
N PRO A 146 -16.71 7.37 -7.75
CA PRO A 146 -15.70 6.89 -6.82
C PRO A 146 -15.45 7.88 -5.67
N PRO A 147 -15.10 7.41 -4.46
CA PRO A 147 -14.77 8.29 -3.34
C PRO A 147 -13.70 9.33 -3.71
N LYS A 148 -13.95 10.62 -3.39
CA LYS A 148 -13.16 11.76 -3.91
C LYS A 148 -11.65 11.74 -3.61
N LYS A 149 -11.20 10.94 -2.63
CA LYS A 149 -9.77 10.72 -2.33
C LYS A 149 -9.09 9.70 -3.28
N GLN A 150 -9.89 8.88 -3.95
CA GLN A 150 -9.48 7.83 -4.88
C GLN A 150 -10.03 8.05 -6.31
N ALA A 151 -10.66 9.19 -6.60
CA ALA A 151 -11.20 9.50 -7.93
C ALA A 151 -10.15 9.40 -9.08
N TRP A 152 -8.86 9.47 -8.74
CA TRP A 152 -7.75 9.25 -9.68
C TRP A 152 -7.68 7.84 -10.27
N VAL A 153 -8.37 6.82 -9.71
CA VAL A 153 -8.46 5.48 -10.34
C VAL A 153 -9.30 5.49 -11.63
N ALA A 154 -10.07 6.56 -11.85
CA ALA A 154 -10.93 6.79 -13.01
C ALA A 154 -10.76 8.24 -13.53
N ASP A 155 -9.51 8.73 -13.49
CA ASP A 155 -9.09 10.09 -13.89
C ASP A 155 -9.37 10.43 -15.36
N SER A 156 -9.31 9.43 -16.25
CA SER A 156 -9.57 9.57 -17.68
C SER A 156 -10.92 8.95 -18.09
N PRO A 157 -11.67 9.54 -19.04
CA PRO A 157 -12.87 8.93 -19.61
C PRO A 157 -12.62 7.54 -20.21
N GLU A 158 -11.44 7.33 -20.79
CA GLU A 158 -10.99 6.07 -21.41
C GLU A 158 -10.74 5.01 -20.34
N ARG A 159 -10.07 5.36 -19.23
CA ARG A 159 -9.86 4.45 -18.09
C ARG A 159 -11.19 4.09 -17.44
N ALA A 160 -12.03 5.09 -17.15
CA ALA A 160 -13.36 4.89 -16.58
C ALA A 160 -14.27 4.03 -17.48
N SER A 161 -14.20 4.21 -18.81
CA SER A 161 -14.93 3.39 -19.78
C SER A 161 -14.35 1.96 -19.86
N GLY A 162 -13.03 1.81 -19.81
CA GLY A 162 -12.35 0.51 -19.73
C GLY A 162 -12.77 -0.31 -18.50
N LEU A 163 -12.82 0.32 -17.33
CA LEU A 163 -13.29 -0.31 -16.09
C LEU A 163 -14.74 -0.80 -16.21
N ARG A 164 -15.65 0.02 -16.77
CA ARG A 164 -17.05 -0.39 -17.01
C ARG A 164 -17.20 -1.50 -18.04
N ALA A 165 -16.40 -1.47 -19.11
CA ALA A 165 -16.52 -2.40 -20.23
C ALA A 165 -15.84 -3.76 -19.99
N ARG A 166 -14.86 -3.84 -19.09
CA ARG A 166 -13.98 -5.02 -18.92
C ARG A 166 -13.66 -5.38 -17.45
N GLY A 167 -14.10 -4.59 -16.48
CA GLY A 167 -13.86 -4.81 -15.06
C GLY A 167 -12.45 -4.44 -14.59
N VAL A 168 -12.29 -4.36 -13.26
CA VAL A 168 -11.04 -3.97 -12.57
C VAL A 168 -9.86 -4.87 -12.94
N ALA A 169 -10.07 -6.17 -13.07
CA ALA A 169 -9.04 -7.14 -13.43
C ALA A 169 -8.46 -6.98 -14.86
N SER A 170 -9.05 -6.10 -15.70
CA SER A 170 -8.52 -5.78 -17.03
C SER A 170 -7.53 -4.61 -17.05
N ASP A 171 -7.44 -3.85 -15.95
CA ASP A 171 -6.41 -2.82 -15.75
C ASP A 171 -5.19 -3.48 -15.09
N PRO A 172 -4.00 -3.45 -15.71
CA PRO A 172 -2.86 -4.21 -15.21
C PRO A 172 -2.34 -3.69 -13.87
N ASP A 173 -2.46 -2.38 -13.60
CA ASP A 173 -2.08 -1.79 -12.31
C ASP A 173 -2.99 -2.30 -11.20
N LEU A 174 -4.30 -2.31 -11.45
CA LEU A 174 -5.29 -2.74 -10.47
C LEU A 174 -5.31 -4.27 -10.29
N ALA A 175 -5.02 -5.04 -11.35
CA ALA A 175 -4.80 -6.49 -11.26
C ALA A 175 -3.56 -6.83 -10.41
N TYR A 176 -2.47 -6.07 -10.54
CA TYR A 176 -1.31 -6.18 -9.63
C TYR A 176 -1.71 -5.84 -8.18
N LEU A 177 -2.47 -4.75 -7.98
CA LEU A 177 -2.93 -4.29 -6.67
C LEU A 177 -3.84 -5.32 -5.97
N ALA A 178 -4.78 -5.93 -6.71
CA ALA A 178 -5.66 -6.99 -6.22
C ALA A 178 -4.94 -8.32 -5.95
N GLY A 179 -3.73 -8.50 -6.48
CA GLY A 179 -2.87 -9.65 -6.22
C GLY A 179 -2.00 -9.52 -4.95
N LEU A 180 -1.95 -8.35 -4.31
CA LEU A 180 -1.04 -8.11 -3.19
C LEU A 180 -1.46 -8.84 -1.91
N PRO A 181 -0.54 -9.56 -1.23
CA PRO A 181 -0.80 -10.16 0.07
C PRO A 181 -0.88 -9.11 1.18
N PHE A 182 -1.48 -9.45 2.33
CA PHE A 182 -1.41 -8.60 3.53
C PHE A 182 -0.07 -8.70 4.26
N THR A 183 0.65 -9.82 4.11
CA THR A 183 2.00 -9.99 4.65
C THR A 183 2.93 -10.73 3.67
N LEU A 184 4.21 -10.37 3.64
CA LEU A 184 5.24 -11.08 2.87
C LEU A 184 6.40 -11.52 3.77
N ALA A 185 6.58 -12.82 3.95
CA ALA A 185 7.69 -13.39 4.72
C ALA A 185 8.93 -13.58 3.84
N LEU A 186 10.11 -13.28 4.39
CA LEU A 186 11.44 -13.52 3.81
C LEU A 186 12.24 -14.43 4.78
N PRO A 187 11.97 -15.75 4.86
CA PRO A 187 12.41 -16.58 6.00
C PRO A 187 13.92 -16.73 6.13
N HIS A 188 14.62 -16.78 5.00
CA HIS A 188 16.09 -16.82 4.91
C HIS A 188 16.79 -15.54 5.42
N LEU A 189 16.04 -14.47 5.73
CA LEU A 189 16.51 -13.27 6.42
C LEU A 189 15.87 -13.12 7.81
N GLY A 190 14.97 -14.01 8.23
CA GLY A 190 14.18 -13.83 9.46
C GLY A 190 13.28 -12.60 9.43
N VAL A 191 12.87 -12.14 8.24
CA VAL A 191 12.14 -10.89 8.03
C VAL A 191 10.68 -11.16 7.64
N LEU A 192 9.80 -10.26 8.07
CA LEU A 192 8.39 -10.21 7.68
C LEU A 192 8.01 -8.77 7.30
N ILE A 193 7.25 -8.62 6.22
CA ILE A 193 6.70 -7.34 5.75
C ILE A 193 5.20 -7.33 6.05
N VAL A 194 4.69 -6.21 6.56
CA VAL A 194 3.26 -5.96 6.85
C VAL A 194 3.03 -4.45 6.77
N HIS A 195 1.89 -3.98 6.26
CA HIS A 195 1.72 -2.54 6.04
C HIS A 195 1.67 -1.74 7.34
N ALA A 196 0.88 -2.19 8.32
CA ALA A 196 0.71 -1.49 9.59
C ALA A 196 1.37 -2.23 10.76
N GLY A 197 0.97 -3.48 11.05
CA GLY A 197 1.52 -4.22 12.18
C GLY A 197 0.86 -5.56 12.51
N LEU A 198 1.33 -6.20 13.58
CA LEU A 198 0.91 -7.55 14.01
C LEU A 198 0.59 -7.60 15.51
N ILE A 199 -0.39 -8.41 15.89
CA ILE A 199 -0.69 -8.75 17.29
C ILE A 199 0.34 -9.79 17.78
N PRO A 200 1.17 -9.49 18.81
CA PRO A 200 2.15 -10.43 19.34
C PRO A 200 1.53 -11.74 19.84
N GLY A 201 2.11 -12.86 19.40
CA GLY A 201 1.70 -14.22 19.78
C GLY A 201 0.55 -14.81 18.96
N ALA A 202 -0.16 -14.04 18.15
CA ALA A 202 -1.21 -14.56 17.27
C ALA A 202 -0.61 -15.06 15.93
N PRO A 203 -0.94 -16.30 15.48
CA PRO A 203 -0.62 -16.79 14.14
C PRO A 203 -1.12 -15.87 13.02
N LEU A 204 -0.47 -15.88 11.85
CA LEU A 204 -0.79 -14.96 10.75
C LEU A 204 -2.24 -15.08 10.25
N ASP A 205 -2.74 -16.31 10.14
CA ASP A 205 -4.12 -16.66 9.80
C ASP A 205 -5.15 -16.21 10.85
N GLN A 206 -4.71 -15.85 12.05
CA GLN A 206 -5.53 -15.35 13.16
C GLN A 206 -5.36 -13.85 13.38
N GLN A 207 -4.52 -13.17 12.59
CA GLN A 207 -4.41 -11.72 12.62
C GLN A 207 -5.68 -11.11 12.00
N PRO A 208 -6.36 -10.16 12.67
CA PRO A 208 -7.51 -9.50 12.09
C PRO A 208 -7.04 -8.69 10.88
N LEU A 209 -7.63 -8.91 9.70
CA LEU A 209 -7.18 -8.27 8.45
C LEU A 209 -7.04 -6.75 8.61
N ALA A 210 -8.01 -6.08 9.25
CA ALA A 210 -7.94 -4.63 9.48
C ALA A 210 -6.74 -4.21 10.35
N GLY A 211 -6.28 -5.06 11.28
CA GLY A 211 -5.07 -4.81 12.07
C GLY A 211 -3.81 -4.75 11.20
N LEU A 212 -3.67 -5.70 10.25
CA LEU A 212 -2.50 -5.85 9.37
C LEU A 212 -2.14 -4.58 8.58
N TYR A 213 -3.13 -3.74 8.27
CA TYR A 213 -2.93 -2.55 7.45
C TYR A 213 -3.64 -1.29 8.00
N LYS A 214 -4.16 -1.30 9.25
CA LYS A 214 -4.70 -0.10 9.91
C LYS A 214 -4.24 0.10 11.36
N MET A 215 -3.67 -0.89 12.04
CA MET A 215 -3.22 -0.75 13.44
C MET A 215 -2.11 0.31 13.63
N ARG A 216 -2.12 1.00 14.77
CA ARG A 216 -1.00 1.83 15.23
C ARG A 216 -0.58 1.52 16.66
N ASP A 217 -1.53 1.14 17.49
CA ASP A 217 -1.33 0.90 18.92
C ASP A 217 -1.97 -0.44 19.36
N LEU A 218 -1.47 -0.98 20.48
CA LEU A 218 -1.97 -2.18 21.14
C LEU A 218 -2.28 -1.85 22.60
N ALA A 219 -3.44 -2.31 23.08
CA ALA A 219 -3.80 -2.30 24.50
C ALA A 219 -3.94 -3.74 25.04
N ARG A 220 -3.88 -3.89 26.36
CA ARG A 220 -4.24 -5.16 27.03
C ARG A 220 -5.71 -5.13 27.44
N GLY A 221 -6.42 -6.21 27.14
CA GLY A 221 -7.69 -6.57 27.76
C GLY A 221 -7.52 -7.82 28.63
N ALA A 222 -8.62 -8.33 29.18
CA ALA A 222 -8.63 -9.60 29.91
C ALA A 222 -8.16 -10.76 29.00
N ASP A 223 -8.64 -10.79 27.76
CA ASP A 223 -8.42 -11.86 26.78
C ASP A 223 -7.11 -11.69 25.97
N GLY A 224 -6.17 -10.87 26.47
CA GLY A 224 -4.87 -10.64 25.85
C GLY A 224 -4.75 -9.28 25.15
N TRP A 225 -4.32 -9.27 23.88
CA TRP A 225 -3.97 -8.06 23.15
C TRP A 225 -5.07 -7.60 22.19
N ARG A 226 -5.48 -6.33 22.31
CA ARG A 226 -6.43 -5.67 21.39
C ARG A 226 -5.70 -4.62 20.56
N TRP A 227 -5.89 -4.66 19.25
CA TRP A 227 -5.37 -3.66 18.31
C TRP A 227 -6.23 -2.41 18.27
N ILE A 228 -5.60 -1.27 17.99
CA ILE A 228 -6.20 0.06 17.91
C ILE A 228 -5.72 0.73 16.61
N GLU A 229 -6.65 1.19 15.78
CA GLU A 229 -6.35 1.96 14.57
C GLU A 229 -5.83 3.37 14.91
N LYS A 230 -6.62 4.11 15.70
CA LYS A 230 -6.40 5.52 16.08
C LYS A 230 -7.00 5.76 17.47
N GLY A 231 -6.19 6.25 18.41
CA GLY A 231 -6.67 6.69 19.73
C GLY A 231 -5.61 6.48 20.80
N ALA A 232 -5.63 7.34 21.83
CA ALA A 232 -4.83 7.15 23.04
C ALA A 232 -5.75 6.60 24.14
N GLU A 233 -5.88 5.28 24.22
CA GLU A 233 -6.53 4.63 25.35
C GLU A 233 -5.54 4.47 26.52
N PRO A 234 -5.96 4.62 27.79
CA PRO A 234 -5.07 4.39 28.93
C PRO A 234 -4.46 2.97 28.91
N GLY A 235 -3.13 2.89 28.96
CA GLY A 235 -2.41 1.61 28.88
C GLY A 235 -2.19 1.06 27.45
N ALA A 236 -2.58 1.80 26.41
CA ALA A 236 -2.17 1.50 25.03
C ALA A 236 -0.71 1.93 24.77
N ALA A 237 -0.03 1.21 23.89
CA ALA A 237 1.34 1.51 23.45
C ALA A 237 1.51 1.28 21.93
N PRO A 238 2.46 1.95 21.25
CA PRO A 238 2.73 1.73 19.83
C PRO A 238 3.04 0.27 19.55
N TRP A 239 2.39 -0.34 18.57
CA TRP A 239 2.36 -1.81 18.45
C TRP A 239 3.78 -2.42 18.33
N ALA A 240 4.67 -1.74 17.62
CA ALA A 240 6.05 -2.16 17.37
C ALA A 240 6.89 -2.31 18.65
N LYS A 241 6.59 -1.52 19.70
CA LYS A 241 7.23 -1.63 21.03
C LYS A 241 6.84 -2.91 21.76
N CYS A 242 5.70 -3.49 21.40
CA CYS A 242 5.18 -4.70 21.99
C CYS A 242 5.59 -5.96 21.20
N TRP A 243 6.31 -5.82 20.08
CA TRP A 243 6.64 -6.94 19.18
C TRP A 243 7.90 -7.70 19.61
N PRO A 244 7.79 -9.00 19.98
CA PRO A 244 8.91 -9.78 20.51
C PRO A 244 9.67 -10.59 19.44
N GLY A 245 9.19 -10.64 18.19
CA GLY A 245 9.54 -11.67 17.21
C GLY A 245 8.34 -12.58 16.90
N PRO A 246 8.51 -13.68 16.12
CA PRO A 246 9.79 -14.35 15.80
C PRO A 246 10.52 -13.83 14.54
N ALA A 247 9.97 -12.84 13.84
CA ALA A 247 10.65 -12.17 12.72
C ALA A 247 11.04 -10.72 13.08
N HIS A 248 12.03 -10.15 12.38
CA HIS A 248 12.16 -8.70 12.27
C HIS A 248 11.08 -8.17 11.33
N VAL A 249 10.29 -7.18 11.75
CA VAL A 249 9.18 -6.66 10.96
C VAL A 249 9.53 -5.32 10.33
N PHE A 250 9.39 -5.20 9.00
CA PHE A 250 9.37 -3.90 8.32
C PHE A 250 7.93 -3.50 8.00
N PHE A 251 7.59 -2.25 8.31
CA PHE A 251 6.23 -1.73 8.17
C PHE A 251 6.17 -0.25 7.79
N GLY A 252 4.97 0.24 7.46
CA GLY A 252 4.66 1.58 6.99
C GLY A 252 3.59 2.29 7.82
N HIS A 253 2.64 2.96 7.16
CA HIS A 253 1.40 3.57 7.67
C HIS A 253 1.54 4.73 8.66
N ASP A 254 2.49 4.66 9.61
CA ASP A 254 2.52 5.54 10.77
C ASP A 254 3.38 6.82 10.63
N ALA A 255 3.19 7.56 9.54
CA ALA A 255 3.80 8.87 9.25
C ALA A 255 3.76 9.89 10.41
N LYS A 256 2.85 9.72 11.38
CA LYS A 256 2.78 10.52 12.61
C LYS A 256 3.98 10.27 13.52
N ARG A 257 4.42 9.01 13.62
CA ARG A 257 5.59 8.57 14.41
C ARG A 257 6.89 8.61 13.60
N ARG A 258 6.81 8.76 12.27
CA ARG A 258 7.94 8.78 11.34
C ARG A 258 8.76 7.48 11.46
N LEU A 259 10.08 7.55 11.25
CA LEU A 259 10.99 6.42 11.41
C LEU A 259 10.90 5.82 12.83
N GLN A 260 10.48 4.56 12.93
CA GLN A 260 10.47 3.80 14.18
C GLN A 260 11.58 2.76 14.16
N ARG A 261 12.36 2.64 15.25
CA ARG A 261 13.48 1.69 15.39
C ARG A 261 13.35 0.93 16.70
N GLU A 262 12.39 0.02 16.75
CA GLU A 262 12.22 -0.90 17.88
C GLU A 262 13.06 -2.17 17.63
N PRO A 263 13.51 -2.91 18.67
CA PRO A 263 14.56 -3.92 18.53
C PRO A 263 14.31 -4.99 17.46
N ARG A 264 13.03 -5.32 17.19
CA ARG A 264 12.59 -6.32 16.21
C ARG A 264 11.54 -5.78 15.23
N ALA A 265 11.35 -4.46 15.15
CA ALA A 265 10.38 -3.84 14.26
C ALA A 265 10.83 -2.43 13.82
N THR A 266 10.97 -2.24 12.50
CA THR A 266 11.41 -0.98 11.89
C THR A 266 10.30 -0.39 11.01
N GLY A 267 9.78 0.77 11.43
CA GLY A 267 8.75 1.51 10.70
C GLY A 267 9.40 2.49 9.72
N LEU A 268 9.18 2.30 8.43
CA LEU A 268 9.83 3.03 7.34
C LEU A 268 9.03 4.23 6.81
N ASP A 269 7.81 4.45 7.30
CA ASP A 269 6.98 5.60 6.94
C ASP A 269 7.54 6.91 7.52
N THR A 270 8.52 7.49 6.82
CA THR A 270 9.00 8.85 7.10
C THR A 270 8.10 9.94 6.50
N GLY A 271 6.88 9.60 6.06
CA GLY A 271 5.85 10.52 5.60
C GLY A 271 6.27 11.33 4.38
N CYS A 272 6.69 10.65 3.30
CA CYS A 272 7.20 11.27 2.08
C CYS A 272 6.19 12.28 1.48
N VAL A 273 4.95 11.84 1.29
CA VAL A 273 3.85 12.66 0.75
C VAL A 273 3.55 13.91 1.58
N TYR A 274 3.92 13.90 2.86
CA TYR A 274 3.77 15.01 3.82
C TYR A 274 5.06 15.85 3.95
N GLY A 275 5.83 16.00 2.85
CA GLY A 275 7.05 16.82 2.82
C GLY A 275 8.20 16.28 3.67
N GLY A 276 8.15 15.00 4.06
CA GLY A 276 9.18 14.37 4.89
C GLY A 276 10.29 13.75 4.05
N SER A 277 10.34 12.42 4.03
CA SER A 277 11.29 11.67 3.21
C SER A 277 10.70 10.34 2.80
N LEU A 278 11.18 9.79 1.69
CA LEU A 278 11.06 8.35 1.40
C LEU A 278 12.27 7.65 2.00
N THR A 279 12.07 6.58 2.76
CA THR A 279 13.13 5.85 3.45
C THR A 279 13.05 4.36 3.12
N ALA A 280 14.22 3.73 3.00
CA ALA A 280 14.36 2.29 2.84
C ALA A 280 15.38 1.69 3.79
N ALA A 281 15.15 0.44 4.17
CA ALA A 281 16.17 -0.45 4.71
C ALA A 281 16.79 -1.24 3.55
N VAL A 282 18.10 -1.11 3.36
CA VAL A 282 18.89 -1.93 2.44
C VAL A 282 19.54 -3.04 3.25
N LEU A 283 19.08 -4.26 3.07
CA LEU A 283 19.65 -5.49 3.64
C LEU A 283 20.68 -6.06 2.65
N PRO A 284 21.79 -6.66 3.13
CA PRO A 284 22.84 -7.23 2.27
C PRO A 284 22.32 -8.36 1.36
N ALA A 285 23.12 -8.72 0.35
CA ALA A 285 22.87 -9.95 -0.39
C ALA A 285 23.10 -11.18 0.52
N PRO A 286 22.49 -12.35 0.26
CA PRO A 286 22.70 -13.55 1.08
C PRO A 286 24.17 -13.99 1.19
N ALA A 287 25.02 -13.66 0.21
CA ALA A 287 26.46 -13.91 0.25
C ALA A 287 27.22 -12.98 1.22
N ASP A 288 26.71 -11.77 1.45
CA ASP A 288 27.28 -10.73 2.31
C ASP A 288 26.60 -10.67 3.70
N ALA A 289 25.72 -11.64 4.00
CA ALA A 289 24.91 -11.65 5.20
C ALA A 289 25.77 -11.83 6.48
N PRO A 290 25.57 -11.02 7.55
CA PRO A 290 26.37 -11.14 8.75
C PRO A 290 26.25 -12.52 9.42
N ALA A 291 27.37 -13.04 9.94
CA ALA A 291 27.37 -14.29 10.71
C ALA A 291 26.50 -14.22 11.99
N ALA A 292 26.12 -13.02 12.45
CA ALA A 292 25.11 -12.82 13.49
C ALA A 292 23.70 -13.27 13.04
N LEU A 293 23.30 -12.93 11.81
CA LEU A 293 22.02 -13.35 11.24
C LEU A 293 21.94 -14.88 11.16
N ALA A 294 22.96 -15.52 10.59
CA ALA A 294 23.02 -16.98 10.49
C ALA A 294 22.86 -17.69 11.85
N ARG A 295 23.46 -17.13 12.92
CA ARG A 295 23.29 -17.65 14.29
C ARG A 295 21.86 -17.46 14.83
N ARG A 296 21.25 -16.28 14.63
CA ARG A 296 19.85 -16.03 15.03
C ARG A 296 18.88 -16.98 14.34
N LEU A 297 19.01 -17.15 13.02
CA LEU A 297 18.16 -18.06 12.23
C LEU A 297 18.33 -19.52 12.66
N ALA A 298 19.56 -19.96 12.93
CA ALA A 298 19.83 -21.31 13.45
C ALA A 298 19.27 -21.54 14.87
N ALA A 299 19.14 -20.49 15.68
CA ALA A 299 18.50 -20.53 17.00
C ALA A 299 16.97 -20.38 16.95
N GLY A 300 16.38 -20.10 15.79
CA GLY A 300 14.94 -19.77 15.65
C GLY A 300 14.55 -18.40 16.22
N GLU A 301 15.52 -17.49 16.38
CA GLU A 301 15.35 -16.20 17.03
C GLU A 301 15.18 -15.04 16.04
N ALA A 302 14.35 -14.06 16.42
CA ALA A 302 14.17 -12.81 15.66
C ALA A 302 15.44 -11.93 15.71
N PRO A 303 16.06 -11.60 14.55
CA PRO A 303 17.23 -10.73 14.50
C PRO A 303 16.86 -9.26 14.75
N THR A 304 17.80 -8.48 15.28
CA THR A 304 17.69 -7.01 15.31
C THR A 304 18.01 -6.39 13.94
N PHE A 305 17.72 -5.09 13.79
CA PHE A 305 18.05 -4.34 12.57
C PHE A 305 19.55 -4.39 12.25
N GLU A 306 20.38 -4.33 13.29
CA GLU A 306 21.84 -4.38 13.23
C GLU A 306 22.34 -5.80 12.91
N GLU A 307 21.68 -6.84 13.44
CA GLU A 307 22.03 -8.23 13.16
C GLU A 307 21.69 -8.66 11.73
N LEU A 308 20.67 -8.04 11.11
CA LEU A 308 20.40 -8.16 9.67
C LEU A 308 21.52 -7.56 8.79
N GLY A 309 22.40 -6.73 9.35
CA GLY A 309 23.35 -5.93 8.57
C GLY A 309 22.67 -4.81 7.77
N ALA A 310 21.45 -4.44 8.13
CA ALA A 310 20.66 -3.48 7.38
C ALA A 310 21.20 -2.05 7.54
N ARG A 311 21.09 -1.24 6.48
CA ARG A 311 21.38 0.21 6.51
C ARG A 311 20.17 1.01 6.07
N LEU A 312 19.89 2.13 6.74
CA LEU A 312 18.83 3.06 6.31
C LEU A 312 19.35 4.00 5.22
N VAL A 313 18.54 4.23 4.20
CA VAL A 313 18.79 5.22 3.14
C VAL A 313 17.52 6.02 2.92
N SER A 314 17.63 7.34 2.95
CA SER A 314 16.50 8.26 2.76
C SER A 314 16.75 9.27 1.65
N VAL A 315 15.69 9.69 0.98
CA VAL A 315 15.63 10.85 0.07
C VAL A 315 14.56 11.79 0.59
N ALA A 316 14.90 13.07 0.76
CA ALA A 316 13.95 14.11 1.17
C ALA A 316 12.89 14.31 0.08
N ALA A 317 11.65 14.56 0.48
CA ALA A 317 10.59 14.89 -0.47
C ALA A 317 10.87 16.26 -1.12
N ALA A 318 10.68 16.36 -2.44
CA ALA A 318 10.94 17.60 -3.16
C ALA A 318 9.93 18.71 -2.83
N ARG A 319 8.78 18.34 -2.24
CA ARG A 319 7.68 19.21 -1.79
C ARG A 319 6.74 18.45 -0.85
N GLU A 320 5.83 19.15 -0.19
CA GLU A 320 4.62 18.51 0.35
C GLU A 320 3.63 18.23 -0.80
N TYR A 321 3.16 16.99 -0.92
CA TYR A 321 2.21 16.57 -1.95
C TYR A 321 0.78 16.48 -1.38
N ALA A 322 0.64 16.10 -0.11
CA ALA A 322 -0.63 16.00 0.60
C ALA A 322 -0.87 17.18 1.56
N ALA A 323 -0.70 18.40 1.04
CA ALA A 323 -0.86 19.64 1.80
C ALA A 323 -2.19 19.70 2.55
N LYS A 324 -2.12 20.00 3.85
CA LYS A 324 -3.32 20.25 4.66
C LYS A 324 -4.03 21.49 4.12
N LYS A 325 -5.30 21.35 3.72
CA LYS A 325 -6.19 22.51 3.62
C LYS A 325 -6.45 23.03 5.02
N ASP A 326 -5.96 24.23 5.32
CA ASP A 326 -6.28 24.89 6.57
C ASP A 326 -7.80 25.07 6.71
N LYS A 327 -8.30 24.85 7.93
CA LYS A 327 -9.68 25.19 8.31
C LYS A 327 -9.72 26.65 8.77
N GLY A 328 -9.34 27.55 7.87
CA GLY A 328 -9.29 29.00 8.10
C GLY A 328 -9.89 29.77 6.93
N GLU A 329 -11.00 30.46 7.22
CA GLU A 329 -11.58 31.59 6.47
C GLU A 329 -12.05 31.39 5.01
N LYS A 330 -13.02 32.22 4.60
CA LYS A 330 -13.55 32.28 3.23
C LYS A 330 -12.75 33.28 2.40
N GLY A 331 -11.65 32.85 1.80
CA GLY A 331 -11.01 33.61 0.73
C GLY A 331 -11.70 33.36 -0.62
N GLU A 332 -12.32 34.38 -1.22
CA GLU A 332 -12.79 34.29 -2.60
C GLU A 332 -11.62 34.40 -3.59
N GLY A 333 -11.11 33.26 -4.05
CA GLY A 333 -10.00 33.19 -5.01
C GLY A 333 -10.39 32.46 -6.29
N LYS A 334 -10.68 33.21 -7.37
CA LYS A 334 -10.75 32.64 -8.73
C LYS A 334 -9.34 32.34 -9.23
N GLY A 335 -8.96 31.06 -9.27
CA GLY A 335 -7.73 30.58 -9.90
C GLY A 335 -8.02 29.73 -11.13
N GLU A 336 -8.02 30.33 -12.31
CA GLU A 336 -8.08 29.59 -13.58
C GLU A 336 -6.68 29.08 -13.95
N GLY A 337 -6.42 27.79 -13.73
CA GLY A 337 -5.13 27.15 -13.98
C GLY A 337 -5.14 26.23 -15.21
N LYS A 338 -5.15 26.79 -16.43
CA LYS A 338 -4.91 26.01 -17.66
C LYS A 338 -3.41 25.70 -17.82
N GLY A 339 -3.02 24.46 -17.54
CA GLY A 339 -1.64 23.97 -17.78
C GLY A 339 -1.47 23.38 -19.18
N GLU A 340 -1.32 24.21 -20.22
CA GLU A 340 -0.95 23.74 -21.57
C GLU A 340 0.58 23.69 -21.73
N GLY A 341 1.17 22.52 -21.47
CA GLY A 341 2.61 22.29 -21.60
C GLY A 341 3.06 21.95 -23.03
N LYS A 342 3.17 22.95 -23.91
CA LYS A 342 3.87 22.80 -25.21
C LYS A 342 5.29 23.36 -25.14
N GLY A 343 6.28 22.47 -25.09
CA GLY A 343 7.70 22.83 -25.19
C GLY A 343 8.21 22.86 -26.63
N GLU A 344 8.05 23.98 -27.34
CA GLU A 344 8.74 24.22 -28.61
C GLU A 344 10.04 25.01 -28.37
N GLY A 345 11.18 24.30 -28.34
CA GLY A 345 12.50 24.91 -28.27
C GLY A 345 13.03 25.26 -29.66
N LYS A 346 12.95 26.54 -30.06
CA LYS A 346 13.80 27.11 -31.12
C LYS A 346 14.94 27.89 -30.47
N GLY A 347 16.18 27.54 -30.83
CA GLY A 347 17.38 28.16 -30.28
C GLY A 347 17.88 29.36 -31.07
N GLU A 348 18.80 30.10 -30.48
CA GLU A 348 19.68 31.02 -31.19
C GLU A 348 20.87 30.26 -31.77
N GLY A 349 21.32 30.63 -32.98
CA GLY A 349 22.40 29.92 -33.69
C GLY A 349 23.53 30.83 -34.14
N LYS A 350 24.68 30.22 -34.45
CA LYS A 350 25.79 30.78 -35.24
C LYS A 350 26.63 29.63 -35.80
N GLY A 351 27.00 29.72 -37.07
CA GLY A 351 27.78 28.70 -37.79
C GLY A 351 27.45 28.72 -39.27
N GLU A 352 28.43 29.03 -40.12
CA GLU A 352 28.24 29.28 -41.55
C GLU A 352 28.25 27.98 -42.38
N GLY A 353 27.49 27.96 -43.47
CA GLY A 353 27.53 26.87 -44.46
C GLY A 353 26.90 27.32 -45.78
N LYS A 354 27.71 27.42 -46.84
CA LYS A 354 27.22 27.72 -48.21
C LYS A 354 26.64 26.45 -48.86
N GLY A 355 25.54 26.62 -49.59
CA GLY A 355 25.00 25.60 -50.49
C GLY A 355 24.05 26.24 -51.51
N GLU A 356 24.40 26.17 -52.80
CA GLU A 356 23.57 26.69 -53.89
C GLU A 356 22.63 25.60 -54.43
N GLY A 357 21.42 25.96 -54.86
CA GLY A 357 20.46 25.06 -55.50
C GLY A 357 19.31 25.82 -56.16
N LYS A 358 19.00 25.50 -57.43
CA LYS A 358 17.96 26.16 -58.25
C LYS A 358 16.74 25.26 -58.50
N GLY A 359 15.63 25.89 -58.87
CA GLY A 359 14.35 25.27 -59.27
C GLY A 359 13.20 26.04 -58.60
N GLU A 360 12.35 26.83 -59.25
CA GLU A 360 11.52 26.61 -60.46
C GLU A 360 10.58 25.40 -60.34
N GLY A 361 9.25 25.55 -60.40
CA GLY A 361 8.44 26.79 -60.40
C GLY A 361 6.96 26.57 -60.78
N LYS A 362 6.15 27.63 -60.63
CA LYS A 362 4.76 27.87 -61.15
C LYS A 362 3.62 26.91 -60.74
N GLY A 363 2.43 27.48 -60.53
CA GLY A 363 1.17 26.75 -60.32
C GLY A 363 0.02 27.62 -59.78
N GLU A 364 -0.65 28.36 -60.65
CA GLU A 364 -1.99 28.94 -60.42
C GLU A 364 -3.05 27.82 -60.62
N ASP A 365 -4.36 27.92 -60.30
CA ASP A 365 -5.28 29.06 -60.17
C ASP A 365 -6.47 28.73 -59.21
N ALA A 366 -7.50 29.59 -59.13
CA ALA A 366 -8.58 29.60 -58.14
C ALA A 366 -9.94 28.98 -58.61
N GLY A 367 -10.97 29.00 -57.73
CA GLY A 367 -12.38 29.00 -58.17
C GLY A 367 -13.45 28.47 -57.18
N GLY A 368 -14.53 29.26 -56.97
CA GLY A 368 -15.84 28.82 -56.39
C GLY A 368 -15.83 28.40 -54.90
N LYS A 369 -16.48 29.05 -53.91
CA LYS A 369 -17.76 29.79 -53.81
C LYS A 369 -19.01 29.01 -54.27
N HIS A 370 -19.85 28.61 -53.31
CA HIS A 370 -21.32 28.67 -53.42
C HIS A 370 -21.95 28.98 -52.04
N LYS A 371 -23.19 29.51 -52.04
CA LYS A 371 -23.90 30.09 -50.89
C LYS A 371 -25.41 29.85 -51.00
N LYS A 372 -26.07 29.45 -49.90
CA LYS A 372 -27.51 29.57 -49.55
C LYS A 372 -27.68 28.98 -48.12
N GLU A 373 -28.45 29.48 -47.15
CA GLU A 373 -29.76 30.18 -47.11
C GLU A 373 -30.95 29.25 -47.43
N ALA A 374 -32.04 29.18 -46.64
CA ALA A 374 -32.36 29.74 -45.30
C ALA A 374 -33.58 28.98 -44.69
N GLU A 375 -34.23 29.55 -43.66
CA GLU A 375 -35.55 29.17 -43.06
C GLU A 375 -35.54 27.86 -42.22
N ASP A 376 -36.05 27.75 -40.99
CA ASP A 376 -37.00 28.48 -40.12
C ASP A 376 -38.50 28.09 -40.22
N ASP A 377 -38.99 27.37 -39.21
CA ASP A 377 -40.28 27.63 -38.52
C ASP A 377 -40.25 26.98 -37.11
N GLY A 378 -41.13 27.41 -36.20
CA GLY A 378 -41.09 27.09 -34.77
C GLY A 378 -42.20 26.16 -34.26
N GLY A 379 -42.19 25.88 -32.95
CA GLY A 379 -43.20 25.05 -32.30
C GLY A 379 -43.17 25.11 -30.77
N LYS A 380 -43.99 25.98 -30.16
CA LYS A 380 -44.14 26.08 -28.68
C LYS A 380 -45.24 25.13 -28.19
N GLY A 381 -44.88 24.12 -27.39
CA GLY A 381 -45.83 23.24 -26.71
C GLY A 381 -45.64 23.21 -25.19
N LYS A 382 -46.50 23.88 -24.43
CA LYS A 382 -46.61 23.73 -22.96
C LYS A 382 -47.78 22.81 -22.64
N LEU A 383 -47.56 21.78 -21.82
CA LEU A 383 -48.65 21.18 -21.03
C LEU A 383 -48.32 21.26 -19.53
N LYS A 384 -49.27 21.82 -18.77
CA LYS A 384 -49.43 21.71 -17.33
C LYS A 384 -50.85 21.21 -17.07
N LYS A 385 -51.01 20.04 -16.48
CA LYS A 385 -52.23 19.53 -15.81
C LYS A 385 -51.86 18.26 -15.03
N GLU A 386 -52.55 17.90 -13.95
CA GLU A 386 -53.17 18.70 -12.89
C GLU A 386 -53.32 17.80 -11.65
N LYS A 387 -53.61 18.35 -10.47
CA LYS A 387 -53.88 17.51 -9.28
C LYS A 387 -55.29 16.92 -9.37
N SER A 388 -55.42 15.61 -9.14
CA SER A 388 -56.60 15.04 -8.51
C SER A 388 -56.17 14.32 -7.24
N GLY A 389 -56.85 14.62 -6.14
CA GLY A 389 -56.74 13.87 -4.89
C GLY A 389 -58.10 13.30 -4.55
N ARG A 390 -58.13 12.17 -3.86
CA ARG A 390 -59.33 11.71 -3.14
C ARG A 390 -58.88 11.03 -1.85
N SER A 391 -59.68 11.20 -0.82
CA SER A 391 -59.39 10.79 0.56
C SER A 391 -60.13 9.50 0.93
N ASP A 392 -60.09 9.19 2.23
CA ASP A 392 -60.93 8.23 2.94
C ASP A 392 -60.50 6.75 2.81
N GLY A 393 -60.44 5.97 3.90
CA GLY A 393 -60.56 6.36 5.31
C GLY A 393 -60.65 5.17 6.27
N GLY A 394 -59.96 5.25 7.42
CA GLY A 394 -60.03 4.28 8.53
C GLY A 394 -59.24 2.97 8.30
N GLY A 395 -58.87 2.23 9.36
CA GLY A 395 -58.95 2.58 10.78
C GLY A 395 -58.60 1.42 11.71
N GLY A 396 -57.90 1.71 12.81
CA GLY A 396 -57.59 0.76 13.89
C GLY A 396 -56.32 -0.10 13.66
N GLY A 397 -55.61 -0.53 14.71
CA GLY A 397 -55.77 -0.14 16.12
C GLY A 397 -55.12 -1.12 17.11
N GLY A 398 -54.19 -0.62 17.93
CA GLY A 398 -53.54 -1.41 19.00
C GLY A 398 -52.40 -2.33 18.53
N GLY A 399 -51.49 -2.75 19.40
CA GLY A 399 -51.34 -2.39 20.82
C GLY A 399 -49.96 -2.78 21.36
N LYS A 400 -49.43 -1.99 22.28
CA LYS A 400 -48.10 -2.19 22.90
C LYS A 400 -48.06 -3.47 23.75
N LYS A 401 -46.89 -4.11 23.79
CA LYS A 401 -46.10 -4.22 25.03
C LYS A 401 -44.62 -4.16 24.70
#